data_AF-A0A8H8MRP1-F1
#
_entry.id   AF-A0A8H8MRP1-F1
#
_cell.length_a   1.000
_cell.length_b   1.000
_cell.length_c   1.000
_cell.angle_alpha   90.00
_cell.angle_beta   90.00
_cell.angle_gamma   90.00
#
_symmetry.space_group_name_H-M   'P 1'
#
loop_
_entity.id
_entity.type
_entity.pdbx_description
1 polymer ?
#
loop_
_entity_poly.entity_id
_entity_poly.type
_entity_poly.pdbx_seq_one_letter_code
_entity_poly.pdbx_strand_id
1 'polypeptide(L)'
;MSAPHYISLIYSKRARNVAREYFGAWTHGFGCVCAARAVGFLAGLVPTSDGILPERYGEPHCLERDLLEAKEMIKSHSDDADDVLALERWKDERRREIEQRYEHAADLCEFLEDLEEERVNELQRLKNERLASIEERLHEDGWDTDDMVFPDETFTEWKQLVLQPKPLTDRSNMDESISETRPTLKSKSRTKQTNRKVEKFHEREMVIHECMGVIQRAYPPLAKVSVSWGDRPDAEPVTTELDVPFPTTAEASRWGRIKTLAESDLDPDDVEDMFFERERNVGGCLGEWMRKIHDDVLIVWNGGRSESQHAKKSKKEGGVRRSTRKSKAALDATCGTDLPRRTMVFTEPNGAVCTSPDELSDDIRLLLRADTVFLVKWAFTEFGEAPRFGDVWDRRNVEKDVETSDVARKILDRMGNPDWDAPVGWLDFLKHYSTELSRWNEGIYNLSSRDDADEIVFNNTHDLDPSNTEPILKILDPIESVEVTRDRTKSLIPDTSERDDEIDPMMCLMCDTLGVEATYRHRWTLDSEGSPMISHLRDVHGIQTGRYAIHYGRLWHATVTGDAGDQ
;
A
#
# COMPACT_ATOMS: atom_id res chain seq x y z
N MET A 1 36.46 5.88 17.96
CA MET A 1 36.22 7.13 18.73
C MET A 1 36.69 8.21 17.78
N SER A 2 35.79 9.02 17.22
CA SER A 2 36.16 9.88 16.09
C SER A 2 37.26 10.89 16.45
N ALA A 3 38.13 11.23 15.50
CA ALA A 3 39.22 12.22 15.65
C ALA A 3 38.82 13.54 16.36
N PRO A 4 37.59 14.10 16.17
CA PRO A 4 37.13 15.28 16.91
C PRO A 4 37.11 15.12 18.45
N HIS A 5 36.94 13.90 18.97
CA HIS A 5 36.95 13.65 20.42
C HIS A 5 38.34 13.80 21.04
N TYR A 6 39.42 13.51 20.30
CA TYR A 6 40.77 13.63 20.84
C TYR A 6 41.24 15.08 20.91
N ILE A 7 40.88 15.88 19.90
CA ILE A 7 41.13 17.32 19.89
C ILE A 7 40.35 17.98 21.03
N SER A 8 39.06 17.70 21.19
CA SER A 8 38.27 18.28 22.30
C SER A 8 38.82 17.95 23.70
N LEU A 9 39.48 16.79 23.89
CA LEU A 9 40.14 16.41 25.15
C LEU A 9 41.33 17.32 25.50
N ILE A 10 42.11 17.77 24.52
CA ILE A 10 43.20 18.75 24.70
C ILE A 10 42.64 20.13 25.11
N TYR A 11 41.45 20.49 24.61
CA TYR A 11 40.80 21.78 24.91
C TYR A 11 39.89 21.77 26.17
N SER A 12 39.72 20.61 26.83
CA SER A 12 38.60 20.37 27.76
C SER A 12 38.66 21.02 29.15
N LYS A 13 39.70 21.79 29.52
CA LYS A 13 39.76 22.36 30.88
C LYS A 13 39.57 23.86 31.02
N ARG A 14 39.80 24.69 29.98
CA ARG A 14 39.59 26.17 30.04
C ARG A 14 39.35 26.82 28.66
N ALA A 15 38.49 26.23 27.83
CA ALA A 15 38.01 26.93 26.63
C ALA A 15 37.02 28.03 27.06
N ARG A 16 37.22 29.27 26.59
CA ARG A 16 36.30 30.38 26.82
C ARG A 16 35.61 30.76 25.52
N ASN A 17 34.36 31.15 25.65
CA ASN A 17 33.62 31.75 24.56
C ASN A 17 34.13 33.19 24.37
N VAL A 18 34.73 33.44 23.21
CA VAL A 18 35.33 34.75 22.85
C VAL A 18 34.29 35.86 22.92
N ALA A 19 33.06 35.59 22.47
CA ALA A 19 31.97 36.55 22.52
C ALA A 19 31.49 36.79 23.96
N ARG A 20 31.26 35.73 24.74
CA ARG A 20 30.65 35.86 26.07
C ARG A 20 31.48 36.66 27.07
N GLU A 21 32.81 36.56 27.02
CA GLU A 21 33.68 37.27 27.97
C GLU A 21 33.81 38.76 27.66
N TYR A 22 33.70 39.14 26.39
CA TYR A 22 33.70 40.55 25.98
C TYR A 22 32.32 41.20 26.10
N PHE A 23 31.25 40.43 25.89
CA PHE A 23 29.90 40.99 25.77
C PHE A 23 28.96 40.65 26.92
N GLY A 24 29.35 39.78 27.87
CA GLY A 24 28.49 39.38 28.99
C GLY A 24 28.00 40.53 29.87
N ALA A 25 28.67 41.69 29.84
CA ALA A 25 28.21 42.92 30.50
C ALA A 25 27.36 43.85 29.59
N TRP A 26 27.33 43.62 28.28
CA TRP A 26 26.69 44.48 27.27
C TRP A 26 25.48 43.83 26.57
N THR A 27 25.33 42.50 26.57
CA THR A 27 24.31 41.79 25.78
C THR A 27 22.97 41.58 26.49
N HIS A 28 22.74 42.14 27.68
CA HIS A 28 21.38 42.12 28.26
C HIS A 28 20.39 43.11 27.61
N GLY A 29 20.81 43.85 26.59
CA GLY A 29 19.87 44.53 25.70
C GLY A 29 20.59 45.12 24.50
N PHE A 30 20.16 44.74 23.29
CA PHE A 30 20.59 45.21 21.96
C PHE A 30 21.85 44.57 21.35
N GLY A 31 21.66 44.00 20.17
CA GLY A 31 22.73 43.64 19.23
C GLY A 31 23.43 44.90 18.69
N CYS A 32 24.53 45.31 19.33
CA CYS A 32 25.40 46.39 18.86
C CYS A 32 26.31 45.84 17.74
N VAL A 33 26.32 46.50 16.57
CA VAL A 33 27.30 46.30 15.47
C VAL A 33 28.76 46.40 15.94
N CYS A 34 28.96 47.06 17.07
CA CYS A 34 30.20 47.27 17.82
C CYS A 34 30.80 45.96 18.34
N ALA A 35 29.93 45.02 18.76
CA ALA A 35 30.33 43.72 19.25
C ALA A 35 30.87 42.83 18.11
N ALA A 36 30.18 42.81 16.97
CA ALA A 36 30.65 42.12 15.77
C ALA A 36 32.00 42.66 15.28
N ARG A 37 32.27 43.97 15.41
CA ARG A 37 33.56 44.58 15.06
C ARG A 37 34.70 44.18 15.99
N ALA A 38 34.47 44.06 17.31
CA ALA A 38 35.49 43.64 18.26
C ALA A 38 35.81 42.13 18.13
N VAL A 39 34.81 41.30 17.82
CA VAL A 39 35.02 39.89 17.42
C VAL A 39 35.84 39.83 16.14
N GLY A 40 35.51 40.64 15.14
CA GLY A 40 36.27 40.73 13.89
C GLY A 40 37.72 41.21 14.06
N PHE A 41 38.02 42.02 15.09
CA PHE A 41 39.38 42.51 15.33
C PHE A 41 40.31 41.44 15.93
N LEU A 42 39.76 40.54 16.76
CA LEU A 42 40.51 39.43 17.35
C LEU A 42 40.43 38.15 16.50
N ALA A 43 39.44 38.06 15.60
CA ALA A 43 39.34 37.01 14.60
C ALA A 43 40.57 37.09 13.68
N GLY A 44 41.54 36.19 13.92
CA GLY A 44 42.83 36.18 13.24
C GLY A 44 44.04 36.44 14.15
N LEU A 45 43.84 36.81 15.41
CA LEU A 45 44.92 36.97 16.40
C LEU A 45 44.90 35.90 17.50
N VAL A 46 43.85 35.07 17.51
CA VAL A 46 43.70 33.94 18.43
C VAL A 46 43.29 32.71 17.62
N PRO A 47 43.90 31.53 17.86
CA PRO A 47 43.41 30.29 17.27
C PRO A 47 41.98 30.01 17.73
N THR A 48 41.12 29.65 16.79
CA THR A 48 39.71 29.33 17.04
C THR A 48 39.39 27.92 16.58
N SER A 49 38.48 27.27 17.30
CA SER A 49 37.95 25.95 16.95
C SER A 49 36.43 25.99 17.04
N ASP A 50 35.79 25.42 16.02
CA ASP A 50 34.33 25.34 15.94
C ASP A 50 33.80 23.99 16.47
N GLY A 51 34.68 22.99 16.61
CA GLY A 51 34.33 21.62 17.01
C GLY A 51 34.48 21.26 18.49
N ILE A 52 34.52 22.23 19.42
CA ILE A 52 34.64 21.91 20.86
C ILE A 52 33.26 21.53 21.41
N LEU A 53 33.10 20.26 21.80
CA LEU A 53 31.86 19.76 22.41
C LEU A 53 31.66 20.24 23.86
N PRO A 54 30.41 20.52 24.29
CA PRO A 54 29.19 20.46 23.48
C PRO A 54 29.10 21.62 22.49
N GLU A 55 28.78 21.30 21.23
CA GLU A 55 28.59 22.28 20.16
C GLU A 55 27.55 23.32 20.59
N ARG A 56 28.00 24.57 20.71
CA ARG A 56 27.10 25.72 20.78
C ARG A 56 27.10 26.35 19.40
N TYR A 57 26.06 26.04 18.64
CA TYR A 57 25.87 26.44 17.24
C TYR A 57 26.47 27.82 16.90
N GLY A 58 27.55 27.81 16.12
CA GLY A 58 28.08 28.97 15.39
C GLY A 58 29.01 29.90 16.15
N GLU A 59 29.49 29.56 17.36
CA GLU A 59 30.42 30.41 18.11
C GLU A 59 31.84 29.83 18.15
N PRO A 60 32.85 30.54 17.60
CA PRO A 60 34.23 30.07 17.64
C PRO A 60 34.76 30.09 19.07
N HIS A 61 35.41 29.00 19.48
CA HIS A 61 36.03 28.86 20.80
C HIS A 61 37.54 29.03 20.72
N CYS A 62 38.14 29.65 21.75
CA CYS A 62 39.59 29.72 21.88
C CYS A 62 40.05 29.36 23.29
N LEU A 63 41.35 29.12 23.44
CA LEU A 63 41.97 28.98 24.75
C LEU A 63 42.00 30.34 25.46
N GLU A 64 41.55 30.35 26.71
CA GLU A 64 41.59 31.56 27.55
C GLU A 64 42.98 32.21 27.59
N ARG A 65 44.04 31.39 27.65
CA ARG A 65 45.43 31.84 27.63
C ARG A 65 45.73 32.66 26.38
N ASP A 66 45.37 32.14 25.21
CA ASP A 66 45.70 32.75 23.92
C ASP A 66 44.90 34.06 23.73
N LEU A 67 43.69 34.12 24.28
CA LEU A 67 42.89 35.35 24.33
C LEU A 67 43.49 36.42 25.26
N LEU A 68 43.95 36.01 26.45
CA LEU A 68 44.58 36.91 27.42
C LEU A 68 45.93 37.45 26.90
N GLU A 69 46.73 36.59 26.27
CA GLU A 69 47.98 36.98 25.61
C GLU A 69 47.73 38.04 24.53
N ALA A 70 46.76 37.82 23.64
CA ALA A 70 46.39 38.79 22.62
C ALA A 70 45.91 40.12 23.23
N LYS A 71 45.10 40.07 24.31
CA LYS A 71 44.64 41.25 25.06
C LYS A 71 45.80 42.06 25.63
N GLU A 72 46.73 41.38 26.30
CA GLU A 72 47.87 42.02 26.95
C GLU A 72 48.78 42.69 25.93
N MET A 73 49.06 42.01 24.81
CA MET A 73 49.86 42.55 23.71
C MET A 73 49.21 43.73 23.01
N ILE A 74 47.89 43.70 22.76
CA ILE A 74 47.18 44.85 22.17
C ILE A 74 47.23 46.06 23.11
N LYS A 75 47.03 45.83 24.42
CA LYS A 75 47.04 46.89 25.42
C LYS A 75 48.42 47.53 25.57
N SER A 76 49.49 46.73 25.55
CA SER A 76 50.85 47.27 25.70
C SER A 76 51.26 48.22 24.57
N HIS A 77 50.69 48.04 23.38
CA HIS A 77 51.00 48.87 22.20
C HIS A 77 49.96 49.97 21.92
N SER A 78 48.85 50.04 22.66
CA SER A 78 47.83 51.08 22.46
C SER A 78 48.18 52.41 23.12
N ASP A 79 49.10 52.39 24.08
CA ASP A 79 49.40 53.54 24.95
C ASP A 79 50.47 54.47 24.35
N ASP A 80 51.12 54.10 23.24
CA ASP A 80 52.21 54.86 22.63
C ASP A 80 51.98 55.09 21.12
N ALA A 81 51.95 56.36 20.70
CA ALA A 81 51.53 56.74 19.34
C ALA A 81 52.54 56.33 18.26
N ASP A 82 53.82 56.16 18.63
CA ASP A 82 54.88 55.67 17.74
C ASP A 82 54.85 54.13 17.57
N ASP A 83 53.97 53.44 18.31
CA ASP A 83 53.97 51.98 18.43
C ASP A 83 53.01 51.26 17.45
N VAL A 84 52.34 52.02 16.59
CA VAL A 84 51.43 51.48 15.56
C VAL A 84 52.15 50.49 14.63
N LEU A 85 53.40 50.78 14.26
CA LEU A 85 54.21 49.92 13.38
C LEU A 85 54.72 48.66 14.08
N ALA A 86 54.91 48.68 15.40
CA ALA A 86 55.28 47.47 16.13
C ALA A 86 54.07 46.57 16.37
N LEU A 87 52.90 47.17 16.68
CA LEU A 87 51.65 46.43 16.79
C LEU A 87 51.31 45.70 15.48
N GLU A 88 51.45 46.35 14.33
CA GLU A 88 51.14 45.70 13.05
C GLU A 88 52.12 44.55 12.73
N ARG A 89 53.42 44.74 13.01
CA ARG A 89 54.41 43.64 12.90
C ARG A 89 54.08 42.46 13.82
N TRP A 90 53.66 42.72 15.05
CA TRP A 90 53.24 41.68 15.97
C TRP A 90 51.99 40.94 15.47
N LYS A 91 50.99 41.65 14.93
CA LYS A 91 49.82 41.02 14.32
C LYS A 91 50.19 40.11 13.15
N ASP A 92 51.11 40.55 12.29
CA ASP A 92 51.62 39.74 11.18
C ASP A 92 52.35 38.48 11.65
N GLU A 93 53.20 38.60 12.67
CA GLU A 93 53.87 37.44 13.28
C GLU A 93 52.84 36.47 13.86
N ARG A 94 51.89 36.99 14.64
CA ARG A 94 50.87 36.17 15.28
C ARG A 94 49.97 35.47 14.28
N ARG A 95 49.61 36.14 13.18
CA ARG A 95 48.87 35.52 12.06
C ARG A 95 49.64 34.34 11.48
N ARG A 96 50.94 34.50 11.22
CA ARG A 96 51.81 33.43 10.70
C ARG A 96 51.95 32.26 11.68
N GLU A 97 52.09 32.53 12.98
CA GLU A 97 52.10 31.47 14.01
C GLU A 97 50.78 30.68 14.02
N ILE A 98 49.64 31.37 13.91
CA ILE A 98 48.32 30.76 13.89
C ILE A 98 48.14 29.92 12.62
N GLU A 99 48.56 30.43 11.47
CA GLU A 99 48.53 29.71 10.20
C GLU A 99 49.35 28.41 10.27
N GLN A 100 50.58 28.46 10.79
CA GLN A 100 51.40 27.26 11.00
C GLN A 100 50.76 26.26 11.96
N ARG A 101 50.05 26.72 13.00
CA ARG A 101 49.30 25.82 13.89
C ARG A 101 48.14 25.15 13.16
N TYR A 102 47.45 25.87 12.26
CA TYR A 102 46.37 25.28 11.46
C TYR A 102 46.91 24.27 10.45
N GLU A 103 48.04 24.56 9.78
CA GLU A 103 48.72 23.60 8.91
C GLU A 103 49.08 22.31 9.68
N HIS A 104 49.74 22.44 10.83
CA HIS A 104 50.08 21.28 11.65
C HIS A 104 48.86 20.52 12.19
N ALA A 105 47.79 21.24 12.53
CA ALA A 105 46.53 20.63 12.96
C ALA A 105 45.85 19.87 11.81
N ALA A 106 45.93 20.38 10.57
CA ALA A 106 45.42 19.71 9.39
C ALA A 106 46.16 18.39 9.15
N ASP A 107 47.50 18.39 9.19
CA ASP A 107 48.31 17.17 9.07
C ASP A 107 47.96 16.14 10.15
N LEU A 108 47.74 16.59 11.39
CA LEU A 108 47.35 15.70 12.49
C LEU A 108 45.93 15.15 12.32
N CYS A 109 44.99 15.95 11.80
CA CYS A 109 43.64 15.48 11.49
C CYS A 109 43.67 14.40 10.42
N GLU A 110 44.39 14.63 9.32
CA GLU A 110 44.59 13.65 8.23
C GLU A 110 45.17 12.34 8.79
N PHE A 111 46.25 12.42 9.56
CA PHE A 111 46.84 11.24 10.19
C PHE A 111 45.87 10.47 11.12
N LEU A 112 45.03 11.16 11.87
CA LEU A 112 44.05 10.52 12.75
C LEU A 112 42.88 9.90 11.97
N GLU A 113 42.49 10.51 10.86
CA GLU A 113 41.49 9.97 9.93
C GLU A 113 42.01 8.70 9.28
N ASP A 114 43.24 8.72 8.75
CA ASP A 114 43.92 7.53 8.20
C ASP A 114 43.99 6.40 9.22
N LEU A 115 44.37 6.69 10.48
CA LEU A 115 44.41 5.67 11.53
C LEU A 115 43.04 5.08 11.90
N GLU A 116 41.98 5.89 11.92
CA GLU A 116 40.63 5.37 12.19
C GLU A 116 40.12 4.56 10.99
N GLU A 117 40.45 4.96 9.76
CA GLU A 117 40.17 4.17 8.56
C GLU A 117 40.89 2.82 8.58
N GLU A 118 42.20 2.80 8.84
CA GLU A 118 42.99 1.57 9.01
C GLU A 118 42.37 0.66 10.08
N ARG A 119 41.93 1.23 11.20
CA ARG A 119 41.25 0.48 12.27
C ARG A 119 39.90 -0.07 11.83
N VAL A 120 39.08 0.70 11.11
CA VAL A 120 37.80 0.23 10.58
C VAL A 120 38.01 -0.93 9.60
N ASN A 121 39.01 -0.81 8.71
CA ASN A 121 39.39 -1.84 7.76
C ASN A 121 39.90 -3.10 8.47
N GLU A 122 40.73 -2.97 9.50
CA GLU A 122 41.20 -4.10 10.31
C GLU A 122 40.03 -4.82 10.99
N LEU A 123 39.12 -4.07 11.63
CA LEU A 123 37.95 -4.63 12.29
C LEU A 123 37.04 -5.36 11.29
N GLN A 124 36.85 -4.79 10.09
CA GLN A 124 36.05 -5.42 9.05
C GLN A 124 36.71 -6.71 8.53
N ARG A 125 38.02 -6.69 8.31
CA ARG A 125 38.79 -7.89 7.94
C ARG A 125 38.63 -9.00 8.98
N LEU A 126 38.79 -8.69 10.26
CA LEU A 126 38.62 -9.66 11.36
C LEU A 126 37.20 -10.25 11.42
N LYS A 127 36.18 -9.43 11.17
CA LYS A 127 34.79 -9.89 11.09
C LYS A 127 34.58 -10.85 9.91
N ASN A 128 35.12 -10.53 8.74
CA ASN A 128 35.00 -11.36 7.54
C ASN A 128 35.74 -12.70 7.71
N GLU A 129 36.95 -12.68 8.26
CA GLU A 129 37.72 -13.90 8.56
C GLU A 129 36.99 -14.81 9.55
N ARG A 130 36.40 -14.21 10.59
CA ARG A 130 35.58 -14.94 11.56
C ARG A 130 34.34 -15.55 10.92
N LEU A 131 33.61 -14.78 10.10
CA LEU A 131 32.43 -15.25 9.39
C LEU A 131 32.77 -16.45 8.50
N ALA A 132 33.81 -16.32 7.66
CA ALA A 132 34.24 -17.40 6.77
C ALA A 132 34.62 -18.68 7.55
N SER A 133 35.29 -18.54 8.70
CA SER A 133 35.65 -19.68 9.55
C SER A 133 34.41 -20.38 10.16
N ILE A 134 33.39 -19.60 10.54
CA ILE A 134 32.12 -20.14 11.06
C ILE A 134 31.35 -20.83 9.92
N GLU A 135 31.27 -20.22 8.74
CA GLU A 135 30.60 -20.78 7.56
C GLU A 135 31.24 -22.09 7.11
N GLU A 136 32.58 -22.14 6.99
CA GLU A 136 33.33 -23.35 6.64
C GLU A 136 33.02 -24.49 7.61
N ARG A 137 32.97 -24.20 8.91
CA ARG A 137 32.68 -25.21 9.93
C ARG A 137 31.23 -25.65 9.94
N LEU A 138 30.29 -24.73 9.68
CA LEU A 138 28.88 -25.10 9.51
C LEU A 138 28.69 -25.98 8.28
N HIS A 139 29.42 -25.72 7.19
CA HIS A 139 29.44 -26.62 6.04
C HIS A 139 29.98 -28.02 6.38
N GLU A 140 31.07 -28.11 7.16
CA GLU A 140 31.57 -29.40 7.68
C GLU A 140 30.53 -30.14 8.55
N ASP A 141 29.68 -29.40 9.28
CA ASP A 141 28.57 -29.92 10.09
C ASP A 141 27.33 -30.28 9.23
N GLY A 142 27.36 -30.08 7.91
CA GLY A 142 26.30 -30.44 6.97
C GLY A 142 25.25 -29.36 6.72
N TRP A 143 25.51 -28.11 7.11
CA TRP A 143 24.64 -26.97 6.77
C TRP A 143 24.93 -26.46 5.36
N ASP A 144 23.89 -26.06 4.65
CA ASP A 144 24.00 -25.49 3.30
C ASP A 144 24.12 -23.95 3.34
N THR A 145 24.66 -23.34 2.29
CA THR A 145 24.77 -21.87 2.14
C THR A 145 23.41 -21.21 2.29
N ASP A 146 22.38 -21.81 1.68
CA ASP A 146 21.00 -21.33 1.80
C ASP A 146 20.47 -21.35 3.24
N ASP A 147 20.99 -22.22 4.10
CA ASP A 147 20.60 -22.28 5.51
C ASP A 147 21.21 -21.13 6.33
N MET A 148 22.20 -20.41 5.78
CA MET A 148 22.88 -19.28 6.41
C MET A 148 22.41 -17.89 5.88
N VAL A 149 21.50 -17.83 4.90
CA VAL A 149 20.89 -16.58 4.40
C VAL A 149 19.72 -16.09 5.27
N PHE A 150 19.92 -15.14 6.19
CA PHE A 150 18.86 -14.70 7.11
C PHE A 150 18.07 -13.48 6.58
N PRO A 151 16.73 -13.44 6.74
CA PRO A 151 15.96 -12.20 6.60
C PRO A 151 16.44 -11.13 7.58
N ASP A 152 16.31 -9.87 7.22
CA ASP A 152 16.88 -8.72 7.94
C ASP A 152 16.51 -8.68 9.44
N GLU A 153 15.29 -9.09 9.81
CA GLU A 153 14.86 -9.09 11.22
C GLU A 153 15.67 -10.07 12.07
N THR A 154 15.86 -11.29 11.57
CA THR A 154 16.66 -12.34 12.24
C THR A 154 18.16 -12.19 12.02
N PHE A 155 18.55 -11.40 11.01
CA PHE A 155 19.94 -11.17 10.66
C PHE A 155 20.68 -10.40 11.76
N THR A 156 19.99 -9.61 12.57
CA THR A 156 20.62 -8.86 13.68
C THR A 156 21.19 -9.80 14.75
N GLU A 157 20.43 -10.80 15.19
CA GLU A 157 20.90 -11.79 16.17
C GLU A 157 22.07 -12.61 15.61
N TRP A 158 21.95 -13.04 14.34
CA TRP A 158 23.01 -13.73 13.63
C TRP A 158 24.29 -12.90 13.58
N LYS A 159 24.22 -11.64 13.12
CA LYS A 159 25.34 -10.70 13.05
C LYS A 159 26.02 -10.51 14.40
N GLN A 160 25.25 -10.43 15.49
CA GLN A 160 25.82 -10.29 16.83
C GLN A 160 26.67 -11.49 17.24
N LEU A 161 26.34 -12.70 16.77
CA LEU A 161 27.11 -13.91 17.05
C LEU A 161 28.34 -14.03 16.14
N VAL A 162 28.18 -13.77 14.84
CA VAL A 162 29.20 -14.08 13.83
C VAL A 162 30.16 -12.91 13.54
N LEU A 163 29.71 -11.66 13.64
CA LEU A 163 30.50 -10.45 13.31
C LEU A 163 31.16 -9.80 14.52
N GLN A 164 31.60 -10.61 15.49
CA GLN A 164 32.41 -10.12 16.61
C GLN A 164 33.85 -9.91 16.14
N PRO A 165 34.49 -8.75 16.39
CA PRO A 165 35.85 -8.46 15.95
C PRO A 165 36.94 -9.19 16.76
N LYS A 166 36.59 -10.29 17.41
CA LYS A 166 37.53 -11.11 18.19
C LYS A 166 38.00 -12.28 17.33
N PRO A 167 39.32 -12.40 17.07
CA PRO A 167 39.85 -13.53 16.32
C PRO A 167 39.53 -14.85 17.05
N LEU A 168 39.19 -15.88 16.30
CA LEU A 168 38.93 -17.23 16.82
C LEU A 168 40.27 -17.91 17.11
N THR A 169 40.91 -17.55 18.22
CA THR A 169 42.25 -18.06 18.56
C THR A 169 42.24 -19.44 19.24
N ASP A 170 41.09 -19.94 19.68
CA ASP A 170 40.95 -21.24 20.37
C ASP A 170 39.80 -22.08 19.82
N ARG A 171 40.02 -23.40 19.71
CA ARG A 171 38.99 -24.37 19.32
C ARG A 171 37.75 -24.32 20.22
N SER A 172 37.92 -24.08 21.53
CA SER A 172 36.81 -24.00 22.48
C SER A 172 35.84 -22.84 22.18
N ASN A 173 36.36 -21.69 21.74
CA ASN A 173 35.55 -20.51 21.45
C ASN A 173 34.76 -20.67 20.15
N MET A 174 35.30 -21.45 19.21
CA MET A 174 34.64 -21.76 17.94
C MET A 174 33.47 -22.73 18.15
N ASP A 175 33.68 -23.80 18.91
CA ASP A 175 32.62 -24.76 19.24
C ASP A 175 31.48 -24.10 20.05
N GLU A 176 31.80 -23.17 20.95
CA GLU A 176 30.81 -22.38 21.68
C GLU A 176 30.00 -21.48 20.74
N SER A 177 30.67 -20.72 19.87
CA SER A 177 30.00 -19.84 18.88
C SER A 177 29.10 -20.64 17.92
N ILE A 178 29.51 -21.85 17.52
CA ILE A 178 28.72 -22.75 16.70
C ILE A 178 27.53 -23.32 17.49
N SER A 179 27.75 -23.65 18.76
CA SER A 179 26.66 -24.11 19.63
C SER A 179 25.57 -23.05 19.80
N GLU A 180 25.94 -21.78 19.93
CA GLU A 180 24.99 -20.65 20.06
C GLU A 180 24.23 -20.35 18.76
N THR A 181 24.83 -20.60 17.60
CA THR A 181 24.19 -20.35 16.28
C THR A 181 23.23 -21.47 15.86
N ARG A 182 23.41 -22.71 16.34
CA ARG A 182 22.58 -23.87 16.00
C ARG A 182 21.08 -23.70 16.28
N PRO A 183 20.62 -23.13 17.42
CA PRO A 183 19.20 -22.86 17.64
C PRO A 183 18.57 -21.98 16.56
N THR A 184 19.25 -20.89 16.17
CA THR A 184 18.79 -19.96 15.13
C THR A 184 18.72 -20.65 13.76
N LEU A 185 19.77 -21.40 13.40
CA LEU A 185 19.80 -22.19 12.15
C LEU A 185 18.70 -23.26 12.12
N LYS A 186 18.44 -23.96 13.22
CA LYS A 186 17.35 -24.96 13.32
C LYS A 186 15.98 -24.32 13.21
N SER A 187 15.77 -23.17 13.86
CA SER A 187 14.53 -22.41 13.76
C SER A 187 14.27 -22.03 12.30
N LYS A 188 15.27 -21.44 11.64
CA LYS A 188 15.20 -21.07 10.24
C LYS A 188 14.98 -22.27 9.31
N SER A 189 15.68 -23.38 9.52
CA SER A 189 15.50 -24.60 8.72
C SER A 189 14.06 -25.13 8.78
N ARG A 190 13.42 -25.06 9.96
CA ARG A 190 11.99 -25.37 10.10
C ARG A 190 11.12 -24.40 9.31
N THR A 191 11.38 -23.10 9.40
CA THR A 191 10.66 -22.08 8.63
C THR A 191 10.84 -22.26 7.13
N LYS A 192 12.05 -22.57 6.66
CA LYS A 192 12.34 -22.89 5.24
C LYS A 192 11.57 -24.13 4.80
N GLN A 193 11.49 -25.15 5.66
CA GLN A 193 10.72 -26.35 5.36
C GLN A 193 9.21 -26.07 5.30
N THR A 194 8.66 -25.21 6.17
CA THR A 194 7.26 -24.80 6.09
C THR A 194 7.01 -23.94 4.86
N ASN A 195 7.89 -22.99 4.54
CA ASN A 195 7.76 -22.13 3.38
C ASN A 195 7.83 -22.95 2.08
N ARG A 196 8.76 -23.90 1.97
CA ARG A 196 8.81 -24.83 0.83
C ARG A 196 7.54 -25.66 0.68
N LYS A 197 6.88 -26.03 1.79
CA LYS A 197 5.58 -26.74 1.71
C LYS A 197 4.48 -25.82 1.20
N VAL A 198 4.46 -24.56 1.63
CA VAL A 198 3.50 -23.54 1.17
C VAL A 198 3.74 -23.20 -0.29
N GLU A 199 4.99 -22.99 -0.70
CA GLU A 199 5.39 -22.72 -2.09
C GLU A 199 4.96 -23.86 -3.01
N LYS A 200 5.31 -25.11 -2.67
CA LYS A 200 4.85 -26.30 -3.40
C LYS A 200 3.32 -26.41 -3.44
N PHE A 201 2.63 -26.05 -2.35
CA PHE A 201 1.16 -26.02 -2.34
C PHE A 201 0.62 -25.00 -3.34
N HIS A 202 1.21 -23.81 -3.38
CA HIS A 202 0.83 -22.75 -4.30
C HIS A 202 1.12 -23.12 -5.76
N GLU A 203 2.28 -23.73 -6.05
CA GLU A 203 2.60 -24.26 -7.39
C GLU A 203 1.53 -25.26 -7.87
N ARG A 204 1.11 -26.19 -7.01
CA ARG A 204 0.03 -27.12 -7.35
C ARG A 204 -1.32 -26.43 -7.51
N GLU A 205 -1.62 -25.42 -6.69
CA GLU A 205 -2.85 -24.63 -6.81
C GLU A 205 -2.89 -23.85 -8.13
N MET A 206 -1.75 -23.34 -8.59
CA MET A 206 -1.59 -22.70 -9.90
C MET A 206 -1.87 -23.67 -11.04
N VAL A 207 -1.32 -24.89 -11.00
CA VAL A 207 -1.62 -25.93 -11.99
C VAL A 207 -3.12 -26.27 -11.98
N ILE A 208 -3.73 -26.42 -10.81
CA ILE A 208 -5.18 -26.65 -10.69
C ILE A 208 -5.97 -25.49 -11.31
N HIS A 209 -5.57 -24.23 -11.06
CA HIS A 209 -6.19 -23.05 -11.66
C HIS A 209 -6.10 -23.09 -13.19
N GLU A 210 -4.95 -23.45 -13.75
CA GLU A 210 -4.77 -23.58 -15.20
C GLU A 210 -5.65 -24.68 -15.80
N CYS A 211 -5.68 -25.87 -15.17
CA CYS A 211 -6.55 -26.98 -15.56
C CYS A 211 -8.04 -26.59 -15.51
N MET A 212 -8.45 -25.89 -14.47
CA MET A 212 -9.81 -25.34 -14.34
C MET A 212 -10.11 -24.36 -15.48
N GLY A 213 -9.16 -23.51 -15.86
CA GLY A 213 -9.28 -22.62 -17.01
C GLY A 213 -9.40 -23.36 -18.35
N VAL A 214 -8.73 -24.50 -18.52
CA VAL A 214 -8.91 -25.37 -19.70
C VAL A 214 -10.33 -25.90 -19.77
N ILE A 215 -10.85 -26.42 -18.64
CA ILE A 215 -12.24 -26.90 -18.55
C ILE A 215 -13.20 -25.74 -18.85
N GLN A 216 -13.02 -24.57 -18.24
CA GLN A 216 -13.88 -23.40 -18.46
C GLN A 216 -13.96 -23.01 -19.93
N ARG A 217 -12.81 -22.97 -20.63
CA ARG A 217 -12.76 -22.66 -22.08
C ARG A 217 -13.40 -23.73 -22.95
N ALA A 218 -13.51 -24.97 -22.47
CA ALA A 218 -14.18 -26.05 -23.18
C ALA A 218 -15.72 -25.95 -23.06
N TYR A 219 -16.25 -25.21 -22.09
CA TYR A 219 -17.67 -24.94 -22.02
C TYR A 219 -18.08 -23.95 -23.11
N PRO A 220 -19.15 -24.25 -23.89
CA PRO A 220 -19.68 -23.28 -24.83
C PRO A 220 -20.19 -22.06 -24.04
N PRO A 221 -20.00 -20.85 -24.58
CA PRO A 221 -20.54 -19.66 -23.94
C PRO A 221 -22.06 -19.78 -23.81
N LEU A 222 -22.60 -19.26 -22.71
CA LEU A 222 -24.02 -19.24 -22.41
C LEU A 222 -24.82 -18.55 -23.53
N ALA A 223 -24.29 -17.45 -24.05
CA ALA A 223 -24.84 -16.77 -25.22
C ALA A 223 -23.75 -15.97 -25.94
N LYS A 224 -23.85 -15.85 -27.26
CA LYS A 224 -23.08 -14.84 -28.00
C LYS A 224 -23.95 -13.62 -28.21
N VAL A 225 -23.49 -12.47 -27.75
CA VAL A 225 -24.18 -11.19 -27.89
C VAL A 225 -23.48 -10.41 -29.00
N SER A 226 -24.18 -10.21 -30.11
CA SER A 226 -23.71 -9.38 -31.22
C SER A 226 -24.44 -8.05 -31.20
N VAL A 227 -23.69 -6.96 -31.08
CA VAL A 227 -24.22 -5.60 -31.06
C VAL A 227 -23.94 -4.95 -32.41
N SER A 228 -25.00 -4.62 -33.13
CA SER A 228 -24.94 -3.86 -34.39
C SER A 228 -25.40 -2.42 -34.17
N TRP A 229 -24.75 -1.50 -34.87
CA TRP A 229 -24.98 -0.07 -34.78
C TRP A 229 -25.71 0.39 -36.05
N GLY A 230 -26.99 0.77 -35.92
CA GLY A 230 -27.84 1.10 -37.07
C GLY A 230 -27.31 2.21 -37.98
N ASP A 231 -26.46 3.10 -37.47
CA ASP A 231 -25.94 4.26 -38.21
C ASP A 231 -24.69 3.93 -39.04
N ARG A 232 -24.16 2.71 -38.93
CA ARG A 232 -23.05 2.20 -39.73
C ARG A 232 -23.37 0.79 -40.22
N PRO A 233 -24.17 0.63 -41.29
CA PRO A 233 -24.52 -0.68 -41.83
C PRO A 233 -23.29 -1.47 -42.31
N ASP A 234 -22.17 -0.79 -42.59
CA ASP A 234 -20.91 -1.39 -43.03
C ASP A 234 -19.98 -1.76 -41.86
N ALA A 235 -20.29 -1.39 -40.62
CA ALA A 235 -19.47 -1.78 -39.47
C ALA A 235 -19.78 -3.23 -39.06
N GLU A 236 -18.73 -4.04 -38.92
CA GLU A 236 -18.89 -5.39 -38.40
C GLU A 236 -19.51 -5.36 -36.98
N PRO A 237 -20.50 -6.21 -36.69
CA PRO A 237 -21.11 -6.26 -35.37
C PRO A 237 -20.06 -6.63 -34.33
N VAL A 238 -20.07 -5.93 -33.19
CA VAL A 238 -19.20 -6.28 -32.06
C VAL A 238 -19.81 -7.48 -31.37
N THR A 239 -19.20 -8.65 -31.53
CA THR A 239 -19.60 -9.86 -30.83
C THR A 239 -18.83 -10.00 -29.52
N THR A 240 -19.55 -10.28 -28.44
CA THR A 240 -18.98 -10.69 -27.16
C THR A 240 -19.62 -12.00 -26.73
N GLU A 241 -18.84 -12.89 -26.17
CA GLU A 241 -19.33 -14.14 -25.60
C GLU A 241 -19.65 -13.91 -24.12
N LEU A 242 -20.77 -14.45 -23.66
CA LEU A 242 -21.14 -14.48 -22.26
C LEU A 242 -20.81 -15.88 -21.75
N ASP A 243 -19.84 -15.98 -20.86
CA ASP A 243 -19.39 -17.25 -20.34
C ASP A 243 -20.39 -17.83 -19.33
N VAL A 244 -20.42 -19.16 -19.22
CA VAL A 244 -21.19 -19.84 -18.17
C VAL A 244 -20.52 -19.53 -16.81
N PRO A 245 -21.29 -19.28 -15.74
CA PRO A 245 -20.73 -19.18 -14.40
C PRO A 245 -19.82 -20.38 -14.11
N PHE A 246 -18.62 -20.09 -13.62
CA PHE A 246 -17.61 -21.11 -13.36
C PHE A 246 -17.05 -20.91 -11.95
N PRO A 247 -16.82 -21.98 -11.18
CA PRO A 247 -16.30 -21.85 -9.83
C PRO A 247 -14.88 -21.29 -9.87
N THR A 248 -14.60 -20.40 -8.92
CA THR A 248 -13.24 -19.94 -8.67
C THR A 248 -12.35 -21.09 -8.18
N THR A 249 -11.03 -20.99 -8.34
CA THR A 249 -10.10 -22.00 -7.80
C THR A 249 -10.29 -22.19 -6.29
N ALA A 250 -10.53 -21.12 -5.53
CA ALA A 250 -10.78 -21.19 -4.10
C ALA A 250 -12.04 -22.02 -3.75
N GLU A 251 -13.12 -21.89 -4.53
CA GLU A 251 -14.33 -22.71 -4.36
C GLU A 251 -14.08 -24.17 -4.76
N ALA A 252 -13.39 -24.37 -5.89
CA ALA A 252 -13.01 -25.68 -6.39
C ALA A 252 -12.11 -26.44 -5.38
N SER A 253 -11.17 -25.74 -4.74
CA SER A 253 -10.28 -26.27 -3.70
C SER A 253 -11.01 -26.75 -2.45
N ARG A 254 -12.28 -26.39 -2.24
CA ARG A 254 -13.12 -26.94 -1.16
C ARG A 254 -13.69 -28.31 -1.52
N TRP A 255 -13.69 -28.69 -2.80
CA TRP A 255 -14.14 -30.01 -3.22
C TRP A 255 -13.09 -31.03 -2.77
N GLY A 256 -13.50 -32.01 -1.95
CA GLY A 256 -12.56 -32.93 -1.30
C GLY A 256 -11.55 -33.60 -2.23
N ARG A 257 -11.88 -33.78 -3.51
CA ARG A 257 -10.98 -34.33 -4.54
C ARG A 257 -9.90 -33.34 -4.99
N ILE A 258 -10.27 -32.09 -5.29
CA ILE A 258 -9.32 -31.04 -5.67
C ILE A 258 -8.46 -30.65 -4.46
N LYS A 259 -9.10 -30.56 -3.28
CA LYS A 259 -8.39 -30.39 -2.01
C LYS A 259 -7.27 -31.41 -1.81
N THR A 260 -7.59 -32.69 -2.03
CA THR A 260 -6.60 -33.77 -1.89
C THR A 260 -5.45 -33.63 -2.90
N LEU A 261 -5.71 -33.12 -4.12
CA LEU A 261 -4.66 -32.89 -5.11
C LEU A 261 -3.73 -31.74 -4.66
N ALA A 262 -4.31 -30.61 -4.25
CA ALA A 262 -3.53 -29.45 -3.77
C ALA A 262 -2.68 -29.78 -2.52
N GLU A 263 -3.22 -30.58 -1.59
CA GLU A 263 -2.56 -30.95 -0.35
C GLU A 263 -1.57 -32.14 -0.49
N SER A 264 -1.58 -32.85 -1.61
CA SER A 264 -0.69 -34.00 -1.82
C SER A 264 0.75 -33.58 -2.11
N ASP A 265 1.73 -34.41 -1.75
CA ASP A 265 3.16 -34.19 -2.07
C ASP A 265 3.50 -34.68 -3.49
N LEU A 266 2.63 -34.35 -4.44
CA LEU A 266 2.85 -34.62 -5.86
C LEU A 266 3.66 -33.47 -6.49
N ASP A 267 4.42 -33.80 -7.53
CA ASP A 267 5.04 -32.82 -8.39
C ASP A 267 3.96 -32.09 -9.23
N PRO A 268 4.15 -30.81 -9.60
CA PRO A 268 3.18 -30.07 -10.41
C PRO A 268 2.74 -30.80 -11.68
N ASP A 269 3.64 -31.48 -12.38
CA ASP A 269 3.33 -32.23 -13.61
C ASP A 269 2.40 -33.43 -13.30
N ASP A 270 2.66 -34.14 -12.19
CA ASP A 270 1.81 -35.25 -11.73
C ASP A 270 0.40 -34.76 -11.31
N VAL A 271 0.29 -33.52 -10.82
CA VAL A 271 -1.01 -32.94 -10.44
C VAL A 271 -1.89 -32.72 -11.67
N GLU A 272 -1.32 -32.25 -12.78
CA GLU A 272 -2.05 -32.07 -14.04
C GLU A 272 -2.60 -33.41 -14.54
N ASP A 273 -1.74 -34.43 -14.65
CA ASP A 273 -2.13 -35.78 -15.09
C ASP A 273 -3.22 -36.38 -14.20
N MET A 274 -3.05 -36.28 -12.87
CA MET A 274 -4.02 -36.77 -11.90
C MET A 274 -5.34 -35.99 -11.93
N PHE A 275 -5.30 -34.69 -12.28
CA PHE A 275 -6.49 -33.87 -12.42
C PHE A 275 -7.33 -34.34 -13.62
N PHE A 276 -6.70 -34.55 -14.79
CA PHE A 276 -7.38 -35.02 -16.00
C PHE A 276 -7.76 -36.51 -15.94
N GLU A 277 -7.00 -37.38 -15.28
CA GLU A 277 -7.44 -38.75 -15.02
C GLU A 277 -8.76 -38.76 -14.22
N ARG A 278 -8.94 -37.77 -13.36
CA ARG A 278 -10.14 -37.55 -12.54
C ARG A 278 -11.15 -36.61 -13.18
N GLU A 279 -11.00 -36.24 -14.46
CA GLU A 279 -11.86 -35.27 -15.16
C GLU A 279 -13.34 -35.61 -15.01
N ARG A 280 -13.72 -36.90 -15.13
CA ARG A 280 -15.11 -37.33 -14.93
C ARG A 280 -15.66 -36.98 -13.54
N ASN A 281 -14.82 -37.04 -12.52
CA ASN A 281 -15.21 -36.69 -11.15
C ASN A 281 -15.28 -35.16 -10.97
N VAL A 282 -14.34 -34.42 -11.56
CA VAL A 282 -14.35 -32.94 -11.56
C VAL A 282 -15.61 -32.44 -12.27
N GLY A 283 -15.95 -33.01 -13.42
CA GLY A 283 -17.20 -32.70 -14.13
C GLY A 283 -18.46 -33.01 -13.31
N GLY A 284 -18.42 -34.06 -12.48
CA GLY A 284 -19.48 -34.36 -11.51
C GLY A 284 -19.65 -33.26 -10.46
N CYS A 285 -18.55 -32.85 -9.80
CA CYS A 285 -18.56 -31.77 -8.82
C CYS A 285 -18.99 -30.43 -9.44
N LEU A 286 -18.50 -30.12 -10.64
CA LEU A 286 -18.87 -28.93 -11.38
C LEU A 286 -20.37 -28.93 -11.74
N GLY A 287 -20.90 -30.08 -12.18
CA GLY A 287 -22.34 -30.23 -12.44
C GLY A 287 -23.21 -30.04 -11.19
N GLU A 288 -22.77 -30.54 -10.04
CA GLU A 288 -23.44 -30.30 -8.76
C GLU A 288 -23.37 -28.84 -8.33
N TRP A 289 -22.20 -28.21 -8.48
CA TRP A 289 -22.00 -26.79 -8.18
C TRP A 289 -22.88 -25.91 -9.06
N MET A 290 -22.90 -26.13 -10.38
CA MET A 290 -23.73 -25.36 -11.32
C MET A 290 -25.21 -25.51 -11.00
N ARG A 291 -25.67 -26.73 -10.67
CA ARG A 291 -27.06 -26.98 -10.26
C ARG A 291 -27.41 -26.22 -8.99
N LYS A 292 -26.52 -26.22 -8.01
CA LYS A 292 -26.72 -25.47 -6.76
C LYS A 292 -26.84 -23.97 -7.02
N ILE A 293 -25.94 -23.38 -7.81
CA ILE A 293 -26.02 -21.95 -8.17
C ILE A 293 -27.33 -21.66 -8.90
N HIS A 294 -27.73 -22.51 -9.84
CA HIS A 294 -28.99 -22.38 -10.55
C HIS A 294 -30.20 -22.42 -9.59
N ASP A 295 -30.25 -23.40 -8.69
CA ASP A 295 -31.29 -23.53 -7.66
C ASP A 295 -31.34 -22.31 -6.73
N ASP A 296 -30.18 -21.84 -6.25
CA ASP A 296 -30.06 -20.68 -5.37
C ASP A 296 -30.58 -19.41 -6.06
N VAL A 297 -30.22 -19.19 -7.33
CA VAL A 297 -30.71 -18.06 -8.13
C VAL A 297 -32.22 -18.17 -8.37
N LEU A 298 -32.75 -19.36 -8.63
CA LEU A 298 -34.19 -19.60 -8.77
C LEU A 298 -34.96 -19.34 -7.47
N ILE A 299 -34.41 -19.70 -6.31
CA ILE A 299 -35.01 -19.42 -5.01
C ILE A 299 -35.13 -17.91 -4.79
N VAL A 300 -34.05 -17.17 -5.04
CA VAL A 300 -34.04 -15.69 -4.92
C VAL A 300 -35.05 -15.06 -5.88
N TRP A 301 -35.07 -15.52 -7.13
CA TRP A 301 -35.98 -15.04 -8.16
C TRP A 301 -37.46 -15.26 -7.80
N ASN A 302 -37.79 -16.46 -7.34
CA ASN A 302 -39.18 -16.82 -7.01
C ASN A 302 -39.63 -16.26 -5.66
N GLY A 303 -38.72 -16.09 -4.70
CA GLY A 303 -39.01 -15.50 -3.40
C GLY A 303 -39.61 -14.10 -3.50
N GLY A 304 -39.09 -13.26 -4.42
CA GLY A 304 -39.59 -11.91 -4.64
C GLY A 304 -41.01 -11.82 -5.24
N ARG A 305 -41.47 -12.87 -5.93
CA ARG A 305 -42.79 -12.89 -6.58
C ARG A 305 -43.92 -13.14 -5.59
N SER A 306 -43.69 -13.97 -4.58
CA SER A 306 -44.71 -14.35 -3.60
C SER A 306 -45.14 -13.19 -2.70
N GLU A 307 -44.21 -12.33 -2.29
CA GLU A 307 -44.53 -11.18 -1.42
C GLU A 307 -45.25 -10.03 -2.15
N SER A 308 -44.90 -9.79 -3.42
CA SER A 308 -45.48 -8.70 -4.21
C SER A 308 -46.95 -8.90 -4.59
N GLN A 309 -47.40 -10.17 -4.69
CA GLN A 309 -48.80 -10.50 -4.97
C GLN A 309 -49.72 -10.30 -3.75
N HIS A 310 -49.19 -10.40 -2.53
CA HIS A 310 -49.96 -10.14 -1.31
C HIS A 310 -50.12 -8.64 -1.02
N ALA A 311 -49.12 -7.82 -1.33
CA ALA A 311 -49.19 -6.37 -1.13
C ALA A 311 -50.20 -5.64 -2.05
N LYS A 312 -50.50 -6.20 -3.24
CA LYS A 312 -51.44 -5.59 -4.19
C LYS A 312 -52.93 -5.88 -3.89
N LYS A 313 -53.25 -6.79 -2.99
CA LYS A 313 -54.65 -7.12 -2.63
C LYS A 313 -55.23 -6.30 -1.46
N SER A 314 -54.43 -5.54 -0.72
CA SER A 314 -54.89 -4.77 0.46
C SER A 314 -55.16 -3.28 0.22
N LYS A 315 -54.89 -2.73 -0.97
CA LYS A 315 -55.15 -1.32 -1.31
C LYS A 315 -56.29 -1.16 -2.31
N LYS A 316 -57.50 -1.51 -1.89
CA LYS A 316 -58.72 -1.21 -2.65
C LYS A 316 -59.76 -0.58 -1.74
N GLU A 317 -59.47 0.61 -1.21
CA GLU A 317 -60.51 1.54 -0.76
C GLU A 317 -59.98 2.97 -0.64
N GLY A 318 -60.63 3.90 -1.35
CA GLY A 318 -60.69 5.33 -1.02
C GLY A 318 -59.54 6.24 -1.46
N GLY A 319 -59.62 6.82 -2.67
CA GLY A 319 -58.82 8.00 -2.99
C GLY A 319 -58.78 8.40 -4.46
N VAL A 320 -59.84 9.05 -4.94
CA VAL A 320 -59.85 9.73 -6.25
C VAL A 320 -58.87 10.92 -6.19
N ARG A 321 -57.66 10.75 -6.71
CA ARG A 321 -56.77 11.88 -7.07
C ARG A 321 -56.75 12.03 -8.59
N ARG A 322 -57.33 13.13 -9.06
CA ARG A 322 -57.20 13.62 -10.45
C ARG A 322 -55.73 13.90 -10.74
N SER A 323 -55.10 13.03 -11.52
CA SER A 323 -53.84 13.31 -12.19
C SER A 323 -54.12 13.98 -13.53
N THR A 324 -53.69 15.22 -13.67
CA THR A 324 -53.76 16.01 -14.90
C THR A 324 -52.75 15.45 -15.92
N ARG A 325 -53.23 14.63 -16.86
CA ARG A 325 -52.53 14.31 -18.11
C ARG A 325 -52.26 15.61 -18.87
N LYS A 326 -51.03 16.13 -18.78
CA LYS A 326 -50.47 16.98 -19.84
C LYS A 326 -50.09 16.05 -21.01
N SER A 327 -50.49 16.46 -22.21
CA SER A 327 -50.43 15.70 -23.45
C SER A 327 -49.00 15.37 -23.89
N LYS A 328 -48.76 14.08 -24.12
CA LYS A 328 -47.56 13.45 -24.70
C LYS A 328 -47.13 14.05 -26.05
N ALA A 329 -48.03 14.73 -26.77
CA ALA A 329 -47.79 15.25 -28.11
C ALA A 329 -46.88 16.50 -28.21
N ALA A 330 -46.53 17.15 -27.10
CA ALA A 330 -45.64 18.33 -27.10
C ALA A 330 -44.16 18.03 -26.82
N LEU A 331 -43.84 16.77 -26.48
CA LEU A 331 -42.46 16.33 -26.18
C LEU A 331 -41.75 15.68 -27.38
N ASP A 332 -42.49 15.23 -28.39
CA ASP A 332 -41.93 14.58 -29.59
C ASP A 332 -41.42 15.59 -30.64
N ALA A 333 -41.64 16.90 -30.47
CA ALA A 333 -41.33 17.92 -31.49
C ALA A 333 -39.97 18.63 -31.30
N THR A 334 -39.21 18.37 -30.24
CA THR A 334 -38.02 19.18 -29.89
C THR A 334 -36.72 18.41 -29.58
N CYS A 335 -36.65 17.10 -29.80
CA CYS A 335 -35.37 16.37 -29.85
C CYS A 335 -35.27 15.59 -31.17
N GLY A 336 -34.75 16.25 -32.22
CA GLY A 336 -34.44 15.62 -33.51
C GLY A 336 -33.11 14.86 -33.50
N THR A 337 -32.89 14.01 -32.51
CA THR A 337 -31.76 13.08 -32.49
C THR A 337 -32.33 11.68 -32.27
N ASP A 338 -32.74 11.05 -33.37
CA ASP A 338 -32.91 9.60 -33.40
C ASP A 338 -31.58 9.00 -32.95
N LEU A 339 -31.55 8.40 -31.76
CA LEU A 339 -30.35 7.70 -31.33
C LEU A 339 -30.07 6.55 -32.29
N PRO A 340 -28.79 6.18 -32.46
CA PRO A 340 -28.41 5.00 -33.22
C PRO A 340 -29.22 3.82 -32.71
N ARG A 341 -30.09 3.28 -33.56
CA ARG A 341 -30.88 2.10 -33.21
C ARG A 341 -29.89 0.95 -33.05
N ARG A 342 -29.64 0.54 -31.81
CA ARG A 342 -28.82 -0.64 -31.52
C ARG A 342 -29.68 -1.87 -31.65
N THR A 343 -29.23 -2.85 -32.42
CA THR A 343 -29.87 -4.16 -32.45
C THR A 343 -28.91 -5.15 -31.81
N MET A 344 -29.33 -5.69 -30.66
CA MET A 344 -28.65 -6.79 -29.99
C MET A 344 -29.23 -8.10 -30.51
N VAL A 345 -28.35 -8.98 -30.92
CA VAL A 345 -28.68 -10.32 -31.39
C VAL A 345 -28.03 -11.29 -30.44
N PHE A 346 -28.85 -12.10 -29.78
CA PHE A 346 -28.39 -13.16 -28.88
C PHE A 346 -28.38 -14.47 -29.65
N THR A 347 -27.29 -15.22 -29.56
CA THR A 347 -27.19 -16.57 -30.12
C THR A 347 -27.03 -17.55 -28.97
N GLU A 348 -28.02 -18.41 -28.75
CA GLU A 348 -27.99 -19.48 -27.77
C GLU A 348 -26.98 -20.58 -28.15
N PRO A 349 -26.56 -21.45 -27.21
CA PRO A 349 -25.58 -22.51 -27.50
C PRO A 349 -26.06 -23.53 -28.55
N ASN A 350 -27.38 -23.66 -28.71
CA ASN A 350 -28.01 -24.49 -29.74
C ASN A 350 -28.03 -23.83 -31.15
N GLY A 351 -27.49 -22.61 -31.27
CA GLY A 351 -27.48 -21.81 -32.50
C GLY A 351 -28.76 -21.01 -32.76
N ALA A 352 -29.76 -21.05 -31.87
CA ALA A 352 -30.96 -20.25 -31.98
C ALA A 352 -30.62 -18.76 -31.78
N VAL A 353 -31.10 -17.94 -32.71
CA VAL A 353 -30.84 -16.51 -32.73
C VAL A 353 -32.13 -15.78 -32.32
N CYS A 354 -32.04 -14.88 -31.35
CA CYS A 354 -33.16 -14.02 -30.98
C CYS A 354 -32.73 -12.55 -30.88
N THR A 355 -33.69 -11.66 -31.08
CA THR A 355 -33.46 -10.20 -31.03
C THR A 355 -33.98 -9.57 -29.75
N SER A 356 -34.73 -10.33 -28.96
CA SER A 356 -35.25 -9.91 -27.66
C SER A 356 -34.73 -10.84 -26.56
N PRO A 357 -34.22 -10.30 -25.43
CA PRO A 357 -33.89 -11.11 -24.26
C PRO A 357 -35.06 -11.94 -23.76
N ASP A 358 -36.31 -11.53 -23.98
CA ASP A 358 -37.49 -12.28 -23.54
C ASP A 358 -37.76 -13.56 -24.34
N GLU A 359 -37.13 -13.69 -25.51
CA GLU A 359 -37.23 -14.88 -26.37
C GLU A 359 -36.20 -15.96 -26.00
N LEU A 360 -35.26 -15.64 -25.11
CA LEU A 360 -34.28 -16.61 -24.59
C LEU A 360 -34.93 -17.60 -23.63
N SER A 361 -34.36 -18.80 -23.51
CA SER A 361 -34.78 -19.75 -22.48
C SER A 361 -34.77 -19.14 -21.07
N ASP A 362 -35.68 -19.56 -20.19
CA ASP A 362 -35.81 -19.01 -18.84
C ASP A 362 -34.49 -19.05 -18.05
N ASP A 363 -33.66 -20.07 -18.28
CA ASP A 363 -32.33 -20.22 -17.66
C ASP A 363 -31.33 -19.18 -18.18
N ILE A 364 -31.24 -19.00 -19.50
CA ILE A 364 -30.38 -17.98 -20.12
C ILE A 364 -30.88 -16.58 -19.77
N ARG A 365 -32.20 -16.37 -19.70
CA ARG A 365 -32.80 -15.11 -19.23
C ARG A 365 -32.44 -14.82 -17.79
N LEU A 366 -32.50 -15.81 -16.90
CA LEU A 366 -32.17 -15.66 -15.50
C LEU A 366 -30.69 -15.28 -15.32
N LEU A 367 -29.80 -15.96 -16.05
CA LEU A 367 -28.36 -15.73 -16.01
C LEU A 367 -27.96 -14.41 -16.69
N LEU A 368 -28.55 -14.06 -17.84
CA LEU A 368 -28.37 -12.75 -18.47
C LEU A 368 -28.91 -11.62 -17.61
N ARG A 369 -30.02 -11.84 -16.88
CA ARG A 369 -30.59 -10.89 -15.92
C ARG A 369 -29.75 -10.74 -14.67
N ALA A 370 -29.08 -11.81 -14.25
CA ALA A 370 -28.06 -11.75 -13.22
C ALA A 370 -26.89 -10.88 -13.70
N ASP A 371 -26.43 -11.00 -14.95
CA ASP A 371 -25.34 -10.17 -15.51
C ASP A 371 -25.76 -8.82 -16.11
N THR A 372 -27.06 -8.49 -16.16
CA THR A 372 -27.56 -7.18 -16.62
C THR A 372 -27.94 -6.28 -15.46
N VAL A 373 -26.91 -5.79 -14.76
CA VAL A 373 -26.90 -4.39 -14.33
C VAL A 373 -25.67 -3.71 -14.97
N PHE A 374 -25.68 -3.57 -16.29
CA PHE A 374 -24.69 -2.82 -17.10
C PHE A 374 -23.39 -3.57 -17.46
N LEU A 375 -23.38 -4.22 -18.63
CA LEU A 375 -22.19 -4.33 -19.47
C LEU A 375 -21.75 -2.90 -19.86
N VAL A 376 -20.88 -2.29 -19.07
CA VAL A 376 -20.06 -1.15 -19.52
C VAL A 376 -18.89 -1.74 -20.29
N LYS A 377 -18.95 -1.76 -21.62
CA LYS A 377 -17.75 -1.95 -22.44
C LYS A 377 -17.20 -0.61 -22.88
N TRP A 378 -16.08 -0.28 -22.26
CA TRP A 378 -14.90 0.34 -22.84
C TRP A 378 -14.88 0.15 -24.36
N ALA A 379 -15.20 1.22 -25.10
CA ALA A 379 -14.93 1.31 -26.52
C ALA A 379 -14.08 2.56 -26.71
N PHE A 380 -12.77 2.36 -26.85
CA PHE A 380 -11.89 3.36 -27.42
C PHE A 380 -12.47 3.82 -28.77
N THR A 381 -12.63 5.12 -28.96
CA THR A 381 -12.76 5.70 -30.30
C THR A 381 -11.38 6.12 -30.79
N GLU A 382 -11.12 5.82 -32.05
CA GLU A 382 -9.94 6.16 -32.86
C GLU A 382 -9.67 7.68 -33.02
N PHE A 383 -10.22 8.53 -32.15
CA PHE A 383 -10.04 9.98 -32.20
C PHE A 383 -9.86 10.58 -30.80
N GLY A 384 -8.73 10.28 -30.14
CA GLY A 384 -7.93 11.19 -29.29
C GLY A 384 -8.52 12.06 -28.18
N GLU A 385 -9.84 12.13 -27.94
CA GLU A 385 -10.43 12.93 -26.86
C GLU A 385 -11.47 12.10 -26.10
N ALA A 386 -11.22 11.90 -24.81
CA ALA A 386 -12.17 11.32 -23.88
C ALA A 386 -13.43 12.22 -23.73
N PRO A 387 -14.61 11.65 -23.43
CA PRO A 387 -15.75 12.45 -22.97
C PRO A 387 -15.32 13.27 -21.76
N ARG A 388 -15.63 14.56 -21.75
CA ARG A 388 -15.30 15.40 -20.59
C ARG A 388 -16.37 15.20 -19.54
N PHE A 389 -15.96 15.23 -18.27
CA PHE A 389 -16.87 15.23 -17.13
C PHE A 389 -17.90 16.36 -17.32
N GLY A 390 -19.18 16.00 -17.52
CA GLY A 390 -20.26 16.95 -17.84
C GLY A 390 -21.05 16.67 -19.13
N ASP A 391 -20.70 15.63 -19.90
CA ASP A 391 -21.56 15.19 -21.00
C ASP A 391 -22.88 14.63 -20.45
N VAL A 392 -23.97 15.36 -20.68
CA VAL A 392 -25.30 15.08 -20.13
C VAL A 392 -25.93 13.89 -20.84
N TRP A 393 -26.20 12.83 -20.08
CA TRP A 393 -27.04 11.71 -20.51
C TRP A 393 -28.48 12.17 -20.75
N ASP A 394 -29.02 11.98 -21.95
CA ASP A 394 -30.45 12.23 -22.20
C ASP A 394 -31.29 11.04 -21.70
N ARG A 395 -31.91 11.22 -20.53
CA ARG A 395 -32.81 10.26 -19.86
C ARG A 395 -33.96 9.76 -20.75
N ARG A 396 -34.30 10.47 -21.84
CA ARG A 396 -35.41 10.13 -22.75
C ARG A 396 -35.12 8.92 -23.64
N ASN A 397 -33.88 8.47 -23.66
CA ASN A 397 -33.36 7.51 -24.61
C ASN A 397 -33.08 6.12 -24.02
N VAL A 398 -33.38 5.93 -22.73
CA VAL A 398 -33.25 4.65 -22.03
C VAL A 398 -34.65 4.18 -21.67
N GLU A 399 -35.10 3.07 -22.26
CA GLU A 399 -36.39 2.50 -21.95
C GLU A 399 -36.33 1.85 -20.57
N LYS A 400 -37.07 2.41 -19.61
CA LYS A 400 -37.07 1.96 -18.21
C LYS A 400 -37.86 0.66 -18.08
N ASP A 401 -37.16 -0.46 -17.95
CA ASP A 401 -37.78 -1.70 -17.52
C ASP A 401 -38.19 -1.59 -16.04
N VAL A 402 -39.50 -1.63 -15.80
CA VAL A 402 -40.10 -1.43 -14.48
C VAL A 402 -39.83 -2.63 -13.56
N GLU A 403 -39.66 -3.84 -14.10
CA GLU A 403 -39.38 -5.06 -13.33
C GLU A 403 -37.91 -5.10 -12.89
N THR A 404 -36.98 -4.83 -13.81
CA THR A 404 -35.54 -4.68 -13.52
C THR A 404 -35.30 -3.52 -12.55
N SER A 405 -36.07 -2.43 -12.66
CA SER A 405 -36.00 -1.29 -11.76
C SER A 405 -36.47 -1.59 -10.33
N ASP A 406 -37.28 -2.62 -10.08
CA ASP A 406 -37.74 -2.98 -8.72
C ASP A 406 -36.75 -3.90 -8.00
N VAL A 407 -36.11 -4.86 -8.71
CA VAL A 407 -35.01 -5.67 -8.15
C VAL A 407 -33.78 -4.78 -7.95
N ALA A 408 -33.43 -3.96 -8.93
CA ALA A 408 -32.38 -2.96 -8.79
C ALA A 408 -32.70 -1.93 -7.71
N ARG A 409 -33.96 -1.45 -7.56
CA ARG A 409 -34.32 -0.59 -6.41
C ARG A 409 -34.15 -1.30 -5.08
N LYS A 410 -34.50 -2.57 -4.97
CA LYS A 410 -34.30 -3.32 -3.72
C LYS A 410 -32.83 -3.52 -3.39
N ILE A 411 -31.98 -3.71 -4.40
CA ILE A 411 -30.53 -3.78 -4.25
C ILE A 411 -29.99 -2.39 -3.85
N LEU A 412 -30.43 -1.31 -4.51
CA LEU A 412 -30.05 0.08 -4.20
C LEU A 412 -30.57 0.58 -2.84
N ASP A 413 -31.77 0.17 -2.45
CA ASP A 413 -32.35 0.38 -1.10
C ASP A 413 -31.46 -0.28 -0.04
N ARG A 414 -30.98 -1.50 -0.32
CA ARG A 414 -29.99 -2.22 0.51
C ARG A 414 -28.57 -1.67 0.38
N MET A 415 -28.30 -0.73 -0.51
CA MET A 415 -27.04 0.03 -0.60
C MET A 415 -27.21 1.44 0.02
N GLY A 416 -28.33 1.70 0.70
CA GLY A 416 -28.58 2.95 1.42
C GLY A 416 -28.92 4.14 0.52
N ASN A 417 -29.19 3.93 -0.77
CA ASN A 417 -29.50 5.02 -1.69
C ASN A 417 -30.56 4.63 -2.76
N PRO A 418 -31.87 4.71 -2.41
CA PRO A 418 -32.99 4.31 -3.28
C PRO A 418 -33.09 5.05 -4.62
N ASP A 419 -32.54 6.27 -4.64
CA ASP A 419 -32.75 7.29 -5.68
C ASP A 419 -31.50 7.49 -6.56
N TRP A 420 -30.56 6.54 -6.50
CA TRP A 420 -29.29 6.58 -7.22
C TRP A 420 -29.48 6.34 -8.74
N ASP A 421 -29.26 7.39 -9.54
CA ASP A 421 -29.46 7.40 -11.00
C ASP A 421 -28.14 7.19 -11.82
N ALA A 422 -26.99 6.88 -11.19
CA ALA A 422 -25.70 6.72 -11.88
C ALA A 422 -25.22 5.24 -11.97
N PRO A 423 -24.59 4.78 -13.07
CA PRO A 423 -24.20 3.39 -13.21
C PRO A 423 -22.89 3.10 -12.46
N VAL A 424 -22.95 2.33 -11.37
CA VAL A 424 -21.86 1.40 -11.04
C VAL A 424 -22.11 0.18 -11.92
N GLY A 425 -21.12 -0.23 -12.72
CA GLY A 425 -21.27 -1.43 -13.53
C GLY A 425 -21.47 -2.64 -12.63
N TRP A 426 -22.41 -3.52 -12.95
CA TRP A 426 -22.66 -4.76 -12.22
C TRP A 426 -21.41 -5.59 -12.03
N LEU A 427 -20.55 -5.59 -13.04
CA LEU A 427 -19.26 -6.25 -12.97
C LEU A 427 -18.37 -5.65 -11.87
N ASP A 428 -18.37 -4.34 -11.69
CA ASP A 428 -17.63 -3.67 -10.61
C ASP A 428 -18.27 -3.95 -9.26
N PHE A 429 -19.61 -4.04 -9.20
CA PHE A 429 -20.33 -4.50 -8.01
C PHE A 429 -20.00 -5.95 -7.64
N LEU A 430 -20.03 -6.88 -8.59
CA LEU A 430 -19.69 -8.29 -8.37
C LEU A 430 -18.23 -8.44 -7.98
N LYS A 431 -17.31 -7.70 -8.61
CA LYS A 431 -15.90 -7.68 -8.23
C LYS A 431 -15.72 -7.18 -6.81
N HIS A 432 -16.36 -6.06 -6.45
CA HIS A 432 -16.33 -5.52 -5.09
C HIS A 432 -16.89 -6.53 -4.09
N TYR A 433 -18.10 -7.05 -4.33
CA TYR A 433 -18.75 -8.02 -3.47
C TYR A 433 -17.94 -9.31 -3.31
N SER A 434 -17.41 -9.86 -4.41
CA SER A 434 -16.55 -11.05 -4.39
C SER A 434 -15.25 -10.80 -3.63
N THR A 435 -14.64 -9.61 -3.78
CA THR A 435 -13.44 -9.21 -3.05
C THR A 435 -13.72 -9.11 -1.55
N GLU A 436 -14.76 -8.37 -1.15
CA GLU A 436 -15.13 -8.20 0.27
C GLU A 436 -15.58 -9.53 0.91
N LEU A 437 -16.32 -10.37 0.17
CA LEU A 437 -16.70 -11.69 0.65
C LEU A 437 -15.50 -12.63 0.81
N SER A 438 -14.51 -12.53 -0.08
CA SER A 438 -13.26 -13.30 0.05
C SER A 438 -12.47 -12.86 1.28
N ARG A 439 -12.30 -11.54 1.47
CA ARG A 439 -11.68 -10.96 2.67
C ARG A 439 -12.41 -11.35 3.95
N TRP A 440 -13.74 -11.35 3.93
CA TRP A 440 -14.57 -11.80 5.05
C TRP A 440 -14.25 -13.25 5.43
N ASN A 441 -14.30 -14.15 4.44
CA ASN A 441 -14.06 -15.58 4.65
C ASN A 441 -12.64 -15.85 5.17
N GLU A 442 -11.65 -15.15 4.62
CA GLU A 442 -10.26 -15.23 5.07
C GLU A 442 -10.10 -14.74 6.51
N GLY A 443 -10.66 -13.58 6.85
CA GLY A 443 -10.62 -13.05 8.22
C GLY A 443 -11.31 -13.98 9.22
N ILE A 444 -12.48 -14.55 8.89
CA ILE A 444 -13.16 -15.53 9.75
C ILE A 444 -12.38 -16.83 9.91
N TYR A 445 -11.77 -17.34 8.83
CA TYR A 445 -10.92 -18.53 8.90
C TYR A 445 -9.74 -18.29 9.84
N ASN A 446 -9.07 -17.15 9.68
CA ASN A 446 -7.91 -16.77 10.49
C ASN A 446 -8.32 -16.53 11.94
N LEU A 447 -9.42 -15.83 12.21
CA LEU A 447 -9.96 -15.68 13.57
C LEU A 447 -10.27 -17.03 14.22
N SER A 448 -10.91 -17.94 13.51
CA SER A 448 -11.26 -19.28 14.03
C SER A 448 -10.04 -20.13 14.39
N SER A 449 -8.87 -19.78 13.87
CA SER A 449 -7.61 -20.48 14.13
C SER A 449 -6.78 -19.90 15.28
N ARG A 450 -7.21 -18.77 15.87
CA ARG A 450 -6.45 -18.02 16.88
C ARG A 450 -7.03 -18.17 18.29
N ASP A 451 -6.13 -18.14 19.28
CA ASP A 451 -6.49 -18.21 20.70
C ASP A 451 -7.04 -16.87 21.25
N ASP A 452 -6.81 -15.75 20.57
CA ASP A 452 -7.25 -14.38 20.92
C ASP A 452 -8.50 -13.92 20.15
N ALA A 453 -9.21 -14.85 19.49
CA ALA A 453 -10.34 -14.56 18.61
C ALA A 453 -11.44 -13.71 19.27
N ASP A 454 -11.64 -13.87 20.59
CA ASP A 454 -12.67 -13.16 21.35
C ASP A 454 -12.38 -11.64 21.50
N GLU A 455 -11.13 -11.20 21.26
CA GLU A 455 -10.74 -9.78 21.40
C GLU A 455 -10.89 -8.98 20.09
N ILE A 456 -11.05 -9.66 18.95
CA ILE A 456 -11.09 -9.03 17.62
C ILE A 456 -12.50 -9.12 17.05
N VAL A 457 -13.12 -7.96 16.87
CA VAL A 457 -14.38 -7.86 16.11
C VAL A 457 -14.06 -7.74 14.63
N PHE A 458 -14.67 -8.61 13.84
CA PHE A 458 -14.66 -8.55 12.38
C PHE A 458 -16.10 -8.77 11.94
N ASN A 459 -16.73 -7.74 11.37
CA ASN A 459 -18.12 -7.77 10.95
C ASN A 459 -18.25 -8.00 9.45
N ASN A 460 -19.26 -8.77 9.04
CA ASN A 460 -19.60 -8.91 7.64
C ASN A 460 -20.42 -7.71 7.20
N THR A 461 -19.76 -6.66 6.75
CA THR A 461 -20.41 -5.45 6.22
C THR A 461 -21.18 -5.70 4.92
N HIS A 462 -21.11 -6.91 4.36
CA HIS A 462 -21.70 -7.31 3.08
C HIS A 462 -22.63 -8.53 3.23
N ASP A 463 -23.10 -8.83 4.45
CA ASP A 463 -24.05 -9.92 4.67
C ASP A 463 -25.37 -9.67 3.91
N LEU A 464 -25.85 -10.70 3.21
CA LEU A 464 -27.13 -10.67 2.51
C LEU A 464 -28.31 -11.08 3.41
N ASP A 465 -28.05 -11.42 4.67
CA ASP A 465 -29.07 -11.73 5.67
C ASP A 465 -30.11 -10.60 5.73
N PRO A 466 -31.40 -10.91 5.54
CA PRO A 466 -32.47 -9.91 5.58
C PRO A 466 -32.63 -9.18 6.92
N SER A 467 -31.97 -9.64 8.00
CA SER A 467 -31.89 -8.98 9.30
C SER A 467 -30.76 -7.95 9.41
N ASN A 468 -29.76 -7.99 8.52
CA ASN A 468 -28.74 -6.95 8.43
C ASN A 468 -29.31 -5.73 7.69
N THR A 469 -29.42 -4.61 8.40
CA THR A 469 -29.95 -3.35 7.85
C THR A 469 -28.87 -2.43 7.30
N GLU A 470 -27.60 -2.78 7.41
CA GLU A 470 -26.48 -1.96 6.94
C GLU A 470 -26.31 -2.07 5.42
N PRO A 471 -25.87 -0.97 4.76
CA PRO A 471 -25.77 -0.96 3.32
C PRO A 471 -24.57 -1.78 2.81
N ILE A 472 -24.81 -2.70 1.87
CA ILE A 472 -23.76 -3.56 1.25
C ILE A 472 -22.67 -2.71 0.57
N LEU A 473 -23.00 -1.52 0.11
CA LEU A 473 -22.02 -0.57 -0.43
C LEU A 473 -22.49 0.83 -0.10
N LYS A 474 -21.63 1.66 0.50
CA LYS A 474 -21.92 3.07 0.67
C LYS A 474 -21.65 3.80 -0.64
N ILE A 475 -22.71 4.10 -1.38
CA ILE A 475 -22.60 4.88 -2.61
C ILE A 475 -22.64 6.37 -2.27
N LEU A 476 -21.50 7.04 -2.45
CA LEU A 476 -21.32 8.46 -2.16
C LEU A 476 -22.10 9.33 -3.14
N ASP A 477 -22.86 10.33 -2.68
CA ASP A 477 -23.67 11.17 -3.57
C ASP A 477 -22.85 11.87 -4.68
N PRO A 478 -23.45 12.36 -5.79
CA PRO A 478 -22.70 13.00 -6.86
C PRO A 478 -21.77 14.15 -6.42
N ILE A 479 -22.13 14.88 -5.36
CA ILE A 479 -21.32 15.97 -4.79
C ILE A 479 -20.14 15.37 -4.01
N GLU A 480 -20.38 14.38 -3.14
CA GLU A 480 -19.34 13.63 -2.42
C GLU A 480 -18.39 12.91 -3.41
N SER A 481 -18.93 12.36 -4.50
CA SER A 481 -18.18 11.70 -5.56
C SER A 481 -17.34 12.68 -6.36
N VAL A 482 -17.83 13.90 -6.61
CA VAL A 482 -17.10 14.98 -7.28
C VAL A 482 -15.99 15.51 -6.38
N GLU A 483 -16.20 15.58 -5.08
CA GLU A 483 -15.13 15.93 -4.11
C GLU A 483 -14.04 14.86 -4.08
N VAL A 484 -14.40 13.59 -3.99
CA VAL A 484 -13.45 12.45 -4.06
C VAL A 484 -12.72 12.38 -5.41
N THR A 485 -13.39 12.70 -6.52
CA THR A 485 -12.80 12.64 -7.88
C THR A 485 -11.94 13.87 -8.18
N ARG A 486 -12.36 15.07 -7.77
CA ARG A 486 -11.58 16.32 -7.88
C ARG A 486 -10.26 16.20 -7.12
N ASP A 487 -10.27 15.49 -5.99
CA ASP A 487 -9.07 15.18 -5.20
C ASP A 487 -8.17 14.11 -5.84
N ARG A 488 -8.71 13.21 -6.68
CA ARG A 488 -7.92 12.27 -7.51
C ARG A 488 -7.21 12.97 -8.67
N THR A 489 -7.87 13.91 -9.36
CA THR A 489 -7.28 14.61 -10.53
C THR A 489 -6.24 15.68 -10.18
N LYS A 490 -6.29 16.27 -8.97
CA LYS A 490 -5.22 17.18 -8.50
C LYS A 490 -3.86 16.50 -8.31
N SER A 491 -3.81 15.16 -8.30
CA SER A 491 -2.61 14.36 -8.09
C SER A 491 -1.76 14.10 -9.35
N LEU A 492 -2.17 14.57 -10.54
CA LEU A 492 -1.47 14.30 -11.81
C LEU A 492 -0.91 15.54 -12.51
N ILE A 493 -0.93 16.72 -11.87
CA ILE A 493 -0.29 17.93 -12.37
C ILE A 493 0.82 18.32 -11.39
N PRO A 494 2.10 18.15 -11.75
CA PRO A 494 3.18 18.72 -10.95
C PRO A 494 3.35 20.18 -11.36
N ASP A 495 2.92 21.13 -10.53
CA ASP A 495 3.80 22.27 -10.24
C ASP A 495 3.47 23.06 -8.96
N THR A 496 4.54 23.20 -8.17
CA THR A 496 4.93 24.19 -7.16
C THR A 496 3.95 24.70 -6.09
N SER A 497 4.37 24.37 -4.86
CA SER A 497 4.38 25.21 -3.65
C SER A 497 3.03 25.67 -3.09
N GLU A 498 2.41 24.80 -2.31
CA GLU A 498 2.20 24.99 -0.87
C GLU A 498 1.76 23.64 -0.27
N ARG A 499 2.07 23.42 1.02
CA ARG A 499 1.92 22.15 1.74
C ARG A 499 0.45 21.77 1.98
N ASP A 500 -0.26 21.38 0.93
CA ASP A 500 -1.64 20.89 1.04
C ASP A 500 -1.66 19.35 1.14
N ASP A 501 -2.08 18.88 2.32
CA ASP A 501 -2.67 17.56 2.61
C ASP A 501 -2.03 16.34 1.92
N GLU A 502 -0.90 15.87 2.45
CA GLU A 502 -0.32 14.58 2.08
C GLU A 502 -1.35 13.46 2.33
N ILE A 503 -1.91 12.92 1.24
CA ILE A 503 -2.82 11.77 1.29
C ILE A 503 -1.95 10.52 1.34
N ASP A 504 -1.76 9.97 2.53
CA ASP A 504 -0.98 8.75 2.71
C ASP A 504 -1.86 7.52 2.47
N PRO A 505 -1.36 6.49 1.74
CA PRO A 505 -1.94 5.17 1.82
C PRO A 505 -1.68 4.60 3.22
N MET A 506 -2.75 4.27 3.91
CA MET A 506 -2.74 3.65 5.22
C MET A 506 -3.27 2.22 5.12
N MET A 507 -2.69 1.31 5.88
CA MET A 507 -3.20 -0.05 6.03
C MET A 507 -3.91 -0.21 7.37
N CYS A 508 -4.99 -0.99 7.38
CA CYS A 508 -5.65 -1.40 8.61
C CYS A 508 -4.81 -2.48 9.27
N LEU A 509 -4.22 -2.19 10.43
CA LEU A 509 -3.32 -3.13 11.12
C LEU A 509 -4.10 -4.35 11.66
N MET A 510 -5.41 -4.20 11.90
CA MET A 510 -6.24 -5.33 12.33
C MET A 510 -6.54 -6.28 11.17
N CYS A 511 -6.89 -5.77 9.99
CA CYS A 511 -7.01 -6.60 8.79
C CYS A 511 -5.67 -7.26 8.45
N ASP A 512 -4.56 -6.54 8.57
CA ASP A 512 -3.20 -7.08 8.35
C ASP A 512 -2.89 -8.25 9.31
N THR A 513 -3.25 -8.14 10.59
CA THR A 513 -3.11 -9.26 11.54
C THR A 513 -3.98 -10.47 11.21
N LEU A 514 -5.02 -10.28 10.40
CA LEU A 514 -5.88 -11.33 9.86
C LEU A 514 -5.46 -11.78 8.45
N GLY A 515 -4.30 -11.34 7.94
CA GLY A 515 -3.84 -11.65 6.58
C GLY A 515 -4.63 -10.95 5.47
N VAL A 516 -5.55 -10.04 5.82
CA VAL A 516 -6.42 -9.33 4.88
C VAL A 516 -5.76 -8.02 4.49
N GLU A 517 -5.41 -7.86 3.21
CA GLU A 517 -4.88 -6.60 2.71
C GLU A 517 -6.00 -5.55 2.56
N ALA A 518 -6.06 -4.61 3.51
CA ALA A 518 -7.04 -3.52 3.54
C ALA A 518 -6.33 -2.16 3.62
N THR A 519 -6.09 -1.55 2.45
CA THR A 519 -5.44 -0.24 2.34
C THR A 519 -6.43 0.84 1.94
N TYR A 520 -6.37 1.98 2.62
CA TYR A 520 -7.22 3.15 2.37
C TYR A 520 -6.39 4.42 2.37
N ARG A 521 -6.80 5.40 1.56
CA ARG A 521 -6.21 6.74 1.59
C ARG A 521 -6.72 7.50 2.82
N HIS A 522 -5.82 8.02 3.64
CA HIS A 522 -6.15 8.81 4.83
C HIS A 522 -5.64 10.24 4.67
N ARG A 523 -6.49 11.21 5.00
CA ARG A 523 -6.11 12.62 5.08
C ARG A 523 -6.15 13.02 6.55
N TRP A 524 -5.02 13.50 7.07
CA TRP A 524 -4.83 13.88 8.46
C TRP A 524 -5.68 15.09 8.91
N THR A 525 -6.14 15.89 7.96
CA THR A 525 -6.88 17.15 8.20
C THR A 525 -8.40 17.00 8.18
N LEU A 526 -8.94 15.86 7.73
CA LEU A 526 -10.36 15.57 7.88
C LEU A 526 -10.62 15.10 9.32
N ASP A 527 -11.68 15.64 9.92
CA ASP A 527 -12.25 15.06 11.12
C ASP A 527 -12.60 13.56 10.88
N SER A 528 -12.70 12.80 11.97
CA SER A 528 -12.82 11.35 11.96
C SER A 528 -13.99 10.79 11.14
N GLU A 529 -14.93 11.62 10.68
CA GLU A 529 -16.12 11.18 9.96
C GLU A 529 -15.94 11.06 8.45
N GLY A 530 -14.97 11.77 7.84
CA GLY A 530 -14.75 11.75 6.39
C GLY A 530 -13.65 10.80 5.89
N SER A 531 -12.88 10.18 6.79
CA SER A 531 -11.77 9.32 6.43
C SER A 531 -12.23 7.90 6.06
N PRO A 532 -11.93 7.38 4.85
CA PRO A 532 -12.25 6.00 4.46
C PRO A 532 -11.65 4.95 5.42
N MET A 533 -10.45 5.21 5.96
CA MET A 533 -9.83 4.35 6.96
C MET A 533 -10.65 4.32 8.27
N ILE A 534 -11.19 5.46 8.70
CA ILE A 534 -11.97 5.52 9.94
C ILE A 534 -13.37 4.91 9.73
N SER A 535 -13.98 5.08 8.56
CA SER A 535 -15.21 4.36 8.19
C SER A 535 -14.97 2.85 8.21
N HIS A 536 -13.90 2.37 7.57
CA HIS A 536 -13.54 0.95 7.60
C HIS A 536 -13.38 0.41 9.03
N LEU A 537 -12.62 1.09 9.89
CA LEU A 537 -12.43 0.68 11.28
C LEU A 537 -13.74 0.63 12.07
N ARG A 538 -14.67 1.54 11.79
CA ARG A 538 -15.97 1.58 12.44
C ARG A 538 -16.86 0.44 11.96
N ASP A 539 -16.95 0.26 10.66
CA ASP A 539 -17.93 -0.63 10.03
C ASP A 539 -17.46 -2.09 10.15
N VAL A 540 -16.17 -2.35 9.87
CA VAL A 540 -15.58 -3.69 9.88
C VAL A 540 -15.16 -4.13 11.28
N HIS A 541 -14.62 -3.23 12.11
CA HIS A 541 -14.07 -3.58 13.43
C HIS A 541 -14.84 -3.00 14.63
N GLY A 542 -15.93 -2.24 14.41
CA GLY A 542 -16.69 -1.61 15.49
C GLY A 542 -15.95 -0.47 16.21
N ILE A 543 -14.82 0.00 15.67
CA ILE A 543 -13.95 0.98 16.30
C ILE A 543 -14.39 2.40 15.93
N GLN A 544 -15.05 3.06 16.88
CA GLN A 544 -15.56 4.42 16.70
C GLN A 544 -14.45 5.48 16.57
N THR A 545 -13.27 5.24 17.16
CA THR A 545 -12.14 6.17 17.13
C THR A 545 -10.85 5.43 16.79
N GLY A 546 -10.48 5.44 15.51
CA GLY A 546 -9.24 4.86 15.03
C GLY A 546 -8.01 5.55 15.67
N ARG A 547 -7.01 4.76 16.09
CA ARG A 547 -5.75 5.27 16.65
C ARG A 547 -4.62 4.87 15.70
N TYR A 548 -3.86 5.86 15.22
CA TYR A 548 -2.67 5.61 14.40
C TYR A 548 -1.65 4.75 15.16
N ALA A 549 -0.95 3.88 14.43
CA ALA A 549 -0.01 2.86 14.92
C ALA A 549 -0.62 1.77 15.83
N ILE A 550 -1.94 1.80 16.07
CA ILE A 550 -2.65 0.77 16.84
C ILE A 550 -3.68 0.09 15.94
N HIS A 551 -4.58 0.87 15.33
CA HIS A 551 -5.63 0.34 14.46
C HIS A 551 -5.26 0.46 12.98
N TYR A 552 -4.44 1.45 12.60
CA TYR A 552 -4.00 1.68 11.23
C TYR A 552 -2.62 2.34 11.19
N GLY A 553 -1.84 2.12 10.13
CA GLY A 553 -0.48 2.63 9.96
C GLY A 553 -0.17 3.02 8.52
N ARG A 554 0.89 3.80 8.28
CA ARG A 554 1.37 4.05 6.91
C ARG A 554 1.77 2.73 6.27
N LEU A 555 1.41 2.55 5.00
CA LEU A 555 1.94 1.46 4.19
C LEU A 555 3.43 1.74 4.02
N TRP A 556 4.28 1.09 4.83
CA TRP A 556 5.71 1.14 4.61
C TRP A 556 5.94 0.36 3.32
N HIS A 557 6.06 1.06 2.19
CA HIS A 557 6.80 0.48 1.09
C HIS A 557 8.16 0.13 1.69
N ALA A 558 8.46 -1.17 1.81
CA ALA A 558 9.82 -1.62 1.87
C ALA A 558 10.45 -1.18 0.54
N THR A 559 10.83 0.10 0.43
CA THR A 559 11.75 0.57 -0.60
C THR A 559 13.06 -0.12 -0.29
N VAL A 560 13.20 -1.31 -0.86
CA VAL A 560 14.46 -1.89 -1.30
C VAL A 560 15.07 -0.86 -2.25
N THR A 561 15.64 0.20 -1.67
CA THR A 561 16.65 0.99 -2.36
C THR A 561 17.90 0.15 -2.27
N GLY A 562 18.02 -0.78 -3.21
CA GLY A 562 19.29 -1.32 -3.61
C GLY A 562 20.10 -0.18 -4.21
N ASP A 563 20.69 0.66 -3.36
CA ASP A 563 21.89 1.39 -3.72
C ASP A 563 23.01 0.35 -3.81
N ALA A 564 23.09 -0.29 -4.97
CA ALA A 564 24.33 -0.83 -5.48
C ALA A 564 25.23 0.37 -5.81
N GLY A 565 25.82 0.95 -4.78
CA GLY A 565 26.97 1.82 -4.92
C GLY A 565 28.20 0.96 -5.13
N ASP A 566 28.82 1.09 -6.29
CA ASP A 566 30.17 0.61 -6.60
C ASP A 566 31.14 0.84 -5.43
N GLN A 567 31.63 -0.25 -4.82
CA GLN A 567 33.03 -0.49 -4.45
C GLN A 567 33.25 -1.90 -3.92
#